data_AF-A0A392P1P0-F1
#
_entry.id   AF-A0A392P1P0-F1
#
_cell.length_a   1.000
_cell.length_b   1.000
_cell.length_c   1.000
_cell.angle_alpha   90.00
_cell.angle_beta   90.00
_cell.angle_gamma   90.00
#
_symmetry.space_group_name_H-M   'P 1'
#
loop_
_entity.id
_entity.type
_entity.pdbx_description
1 polymer ?
#
loop_
_entity_poly.entity_id
_entity_poly.type
_entity_poly.pdbx_seq_one_letter_code
_entity_poly.pdbx_strand_id
1 'polypeptide(L)' 'MAIVLKYIDPTYMIRAIPSNASDSVYCTLLAQSAVHGAMAGYTGFTAGLVNGRHTYIPFN' A
#
# COMPACT_ATOMS: atom_id res chain seq x y z
N MET A 1 -7.50 44.24 -13.08
CA MET A 1 -7.66 43.48 -11.83
C MET A 1 -6.47 42.55 -11.69
N ALA A 2 -5.68 42.66 -10.62
CA ALA A 2 -4.49 41.83 -10.43
C ALA A 2 -4.91 40.47 -9.85
N ILE A 3 -4.52 39.37 -10.51
CA ILE A 3 -4.76 38.01 -10.04
C ILE A 3 -3.44 37.47 -9.46
N VAL A 4 -3.51 36.85 -8.28
CA VAL A 4 -2.37 36.15 -7.66
C VAL A 4 -2.61 34.65 -7.77
N LEU A 5 -1.77 33.96 -8.55
CA LEU A 5 -1.78 32.51 -8.70
C LEU A 5 -0.61 31.90 -7.93
N LYS A 6 -0.90 30.88 -7.12
CA LYS A 6 0.12 30.05 -6.47
C LYS A 6 -0.10 28.59 -6.88
N TYR A 7 0.91 28.01 -7.51
CA TYR A 7 0.96 26.59 -7.81
C TYR A 7 1.84 25.89 -6.77
N ILE A 8 1.36 24.76 -6.25
CA ILE A 8 2.09 23.93 -5.28
C ILE A 8 2.00 22.50 -5.80
N ASP A 9 3.15 21.87 -6.01
CA ASP A 9 3.25 20.46 -6.37
C ASP A 9 3.89 19.65 -5.23
N PRO A 10 3.09 18.97 -4.39
CA PRO A 10 3.59 18.18 -3.28
C PRO A 10 3.91 16.73 -3.65
N THR A 11 3.94 16.35 -4.93
CA THR A 11 4.00 14.94 -5.35
C THR A 11 5.16 14.18 -4.71
N TYR A 12 6.37 14.74 -4.75
CA TYR A 12 7.54 14.12 -4.13
C TYR A 12 7.50 14.17 -2.59
N MET A 13 6.93 15.22 -2.01
CA MET A 13 6.79 15.33 -0.56
C MET A 13 5.88 14.23 0.01
N ILE A 14 4.82 13.87 -0.71
CA ILE A 14 3.87 12.82 -0.28
C ILE A 14 4.45 11.43 -0.52
N ARG A 15 5.13 11.19 -1.64
CA ARG A 15 5.54 9.83 -2.06
C ARG A 15 6.93 9.41 -1.58
N ALA A 16 7.78 10.36 -1.18
CA ALA A 16 9.16 10.06 -0.76
C ALA A 16 9.39 10.18 0.76
N ILE A 17 8.35 10.50 1.53
CA ILE A 17 8.45 10.53 2.99
C ILE A 17 8.47 9.10 3.55
N PRO A 18 9.18 8.85 4.67
CA PRO A 18 9.12 7.55 5.35
C PRO A 18 7.69 7.16 5.75
N SER A 19 7.45 5.85 5.83
CA SER A 19 6.17 5.30 6.30
C SER A 19 5.88 5.73 7.74
N ASN A 20 4.61 6.02 8.02
CA ASN A 20 4.15 6.18 9.40
C ASN A 20 4.07 4.80 10.11
N ALA A 21 3.76 4.80 11.41
CA ALA A 21 3.69 3.57 12.20
C ALA A 21 2.65 2.57 11.65
N SER A 22 1.46 3.04 11.29
CA SER A 22 0.38 2.21 10.76
C SER A 22 0.77 1.55 9.43
N ASP A 23 1.35 2.33 8.52
CA ASP A 23 1.85 1.84 7.23
C ASP A 23 2.96 0.82 7.41
N SER A 24 3.84 1.02 8.40
CA SER A 24 4.95 0.10 8.68
C SER A 24 4.45 -1.26 9.16
N VAL A 25 3.45 -1.27 10.07
CA VAL A 25 2.79 -2.52 10.50
C VAL A 25 2.05 -3.17 9.33
N TYR A 26 1.31 -2.38 8.55
CA TYR A 26 0.53 -2.90 7.43
C TYR A 26 1.42 -3.54 6.36
N CYS A 27 2.52 -2.89 5.97
CA CYS A 27 3.49 -3.44 5.01
C CYS A 27 4.12 -4.74 5.51
N THR A 28 4.39 -4.86 6.81
CA THR A 28 4.92 -6.10 7.41
C THR A 28 3.91 -7.25 7.28
N LEU A 29 2.63 -6.99 7.62
CA LEU A 29 1.57 -7.99 7.54
C LEU A 29 1.26 -8.39 6.09
N LEU A 30 1.28 -7.42 5.16
CA LEU A 30 1.17 -7.69 3.72
C LEU A 30 2.29 -8.60 3.23
N ALA A 31 3.54 -8.28 3.56
CA ALA A 31 4.70 -9.06 3.14
C ALA A 31 4.65 -10.49 3.68
N GLN A 32 4.34 -10.66 4.97
CA GLN A 32 4.19 -11.98 5.58
C GLN A 32 3.05 -12.79 4.95
N SER A 33 1.89 -12.17 4.70
CA SER A 33 0.77 -12.82 4.05
C SER A 33 1.13 -13.29 2.63
N ALA A 34 1.77 -12.43 1.84
CA ALA A 34 2.19 -12.77 0.48
C ALA A 34 3.18 -13.96 0.48
N VAL A 35 4.18 -13.95 1.37
CA VAL A 35 5.16 -15.03 1.48
C VAL A 35 4.49 -16.33 1.93
N HIS A 36 3.62 -16.30 2.95
CA HIS A 36 2.91 -17.50 3.39
C HIS A 36 2.03 -18.10 2.28
N GLY A 37 1.30 -17.26 1.53
CA GLY A 37 0.50 -17.72 0.40
C GLY A 37 1.35 -18.36 -0.70
N ALA A 38 2.49 -17.74 -1.03
CA ALA A 38 3.43 -18.30 -2.00
C ALA A 38 4.03 -19.64 -1.53
N MET A 39 4.42 -19.75 -0.25
CA MET A 39 4.95 -20.99 0.33
C MET A 39 3.90 -22.11 0.42
N ALA A 40 2.61 -21.75 0.49
CA ALA A 40 1.51 -22.70 0.39
C ALA A 40 1.22 -23.17 -1.05
N GLY A 41 1.94 -22.63 -2.04
CA GLY A 41 1.79 -22.98 -3.46
C GLY A 41 0.72 -22.18 -4.21
N TYR A 42 0.19 -21.10 -3.62
CA TYR A 42 -0.75 -20.23 -4.30
C TYR A 42 -0.04 -19.29 -5.29
N THR A 43 -0.68 -19.05 -6.43
CA THR A 43 -0.25 -18.13 -7.49
C THR A 43 -1.45 -17.33 -8.01
N GLY A 44 -1.23 -16.26 -8.77
CA GLY A 44 -2.33 -15.43 -9.28
C GLY A 44 -3.16 -14.78 -8.17
N PHE A 45 -2.53 -14.38 -7.07
CA PHE A 45 -3.19 -13.73 -5.95
C PHE A 45 -2.39 -12.53 -5.43
N THR A 46 -3.11 -11.54 -4.92
CA THR A 46 -2.54 -10.40 -4.19
C THR A 46 -2.97 -10.48 -2.74
N ALA A 47 -2.11 -10.06 -1.82
CA ALA A 47 -2.45 -9.96 -0.41
C ALA A 47 -3.01 -8.56 -0.11
N GLY A 48 -4.09 -8.49 0.67
CA GLY A 48 -4.73 -7.22 1.01
C GLY A 48 -5.63 -7.30 2.23
N LEU A 49 -6.12 -6.14 2.68
CA LEU A 49 -7.16 -6.05 3.70
C LEU A 49 -8.55 -6.04 3.05
N VAL A 50 -9.43 -6.94 3.49
CA VAL A 50 -10.86 -6.93 3.16
C VAL A 50 -11.63 -6.93 4.48
N ASN A 51 -12.42 -5.90 4.74
CA ASN A 51 -13.18 -5.75 6.00
C ASN A 51 -12.33 -5.96 7.27
N GLY A 52 -11.11 -5.39 7.28
CA GLY A 52 -10.20 -5.49 8.43
C GLY A 52 -9.47 -6.82 8.57
N ARG A 53 -9.58 -7.74 7.61
CA ARG A 53 -8.91 -9.05 7.62
C ARG A 53 -7.93 -9.20 6.47
N HIS A 54 -6.73 -9.71 6.77
CA HIS A 54 -5.75 -10.06 5.75
C HIS A 54 -6.26 -11.25 4.92
N THR A 55 -6.37 -11.03 3.62
CA THR A 55 -7.05 -11.94 2.69
C THR A 55 -6.23 -12.07 1.40
N TYR A 56 -6.29 -13.25 0.79
CA TYR A 56 -5.78 -13.48 -0.57
C TYR A 56 -6.89 -13.17 -1.58
N ILE A 57 -6.60 -12.25 -2.48
CA ILE A 57 -7.54 -11.80 -3.51
C ILE A 57 -7.00 -12.32 -4.86
N PRO A 58 -7.75 -13.15 -5.59
CA PRO A 58 -7.35 -13.59 -6.92
C PRO A 58 -7.12 -12.39 -7.85
N PHE A 59 -6.00 -12.37 -8.57
CA PHE A 59 -5.75 -11.44 -9.66
C PHE A 59 -5.26 -12.22 -10.88
N ASN A 60 -5.77 -11.84 -12.05
CA ASN A 60 -5.38 -12.42 -13.34
C ASN A 60 -4.27 -11.59 -13.97
#